data_AF-A0A3N5I955-F1
#
_entry.id   AF-A0A3N5I955-F1
#
_cell.length_a   1.000
_cell.length_b   1.000
_cell.length_c   1.000
_cell.angle_alpha   90.00
_cell.angle_beta   90.00
_cell.angle_gamma   90.00
#
_symmetry.space_group_name_H-M   'P 1'
#
loop_
_entity.id
_entity.type
_entity.pdbx_description
1 polymer ?
#
loop_
_entity_poly.entity_id
_entity_poly.type
_entity_poly.pdbx_seq_one_letter_code
_entity_poly.pdbx_strand_id
1 'polypeptide(L)'
;MKLLWTKKINGQIKQGRRIVAKKRINASYEMGGLKIDFSRETAMGLLANMIQKQQNNRGEEENQSFINVLFKEYLREIDAPRLEELTNMSGPKIWKKYSKKLENKSPFFSQVLLAMAEMLELNEKDKDSWGTANIAGHSSMHTLYDISAADGITLAHYNFTHVLQLFGTQELTGTIDLNQNATYPEQLQLNHPWITEKCKNLRIQIKNVGRNGCSIMGNFFQNMGGVKFSGLYRRMRRGALDATMPGPPSYFSRRRDGIPTPALNLFMRGYRNLFEMDISSKTLENSYLIMNRQIWTNEKQYLSTVDGVDAANGPSCALCGGRENTMHLMFECEQYSEPLWKELEGIINVTIARINGREQMPRRI
;
A
#
# COMPACT_ATOMS: atom_id res chain seq x y z
N MET A 1 -17.03 -12.27 -3.36
CA MET A 1 -15.59 -12.61 -3.50
C MET A 1 -15.26 -13.78 -2.57
N LYS A 2 -15.40 -15.03 -3.04
CA LYS A 2 -15.12 -16.25 -2.24
C LYS A 2 -13.64 -16.63 -2.42
N LEU A 3 -12.75 -15.97 -1.67
CA LEU A 3 -11.33 -16.33 -1.53
C LEU A 3 -11.17 -17.50 -0.55
N LEU A 4 -11.95 -18.55 -0.78
CA LEU A 4 -11.93 -19.79 -0.02
C LEU A 4 -11.64 -20.87 -1.05
N TRP A 5 -10.68 -21.75 -0.76
CA TRP A 5 -10.52 -23.00 -1.49
C TRP A 5 -11.91 -23.63 -1.65
N THR A 6 -12.40 -23.90 -2.84
CA THR A 6 -13.62 -24.71 -2.99
C THR A 6 -13.19 -26.12 -3.29
N LYS A 7 -13.27 -27.03 -2.30
CA LYS A 7 -13.03 -28.45 -2.54
C LYS A 7 -14.36 -29.07 -2.95
N LYS A 8 -14.44 -29.58 -4.18
CA LYS A 8 -15.54 -30.48 -4.58
C LYS A 8 -15.26 -31.83 -3.94
N ILE A 9 -16.09 -32.23 -2.99
CA ILE A 9 -16.11 -33.61 -2.46
C ILE A 9 -17.49 -34.15 -2.78
N ASN A 10 -17.56 -35.25 -3.55
CA ASN A 10 -18.81 -35.91 -3.95
C ASN A 10 -19.86 -34.95 -4.53
N GLY A 11 -19.47 -34.09 -5.48
CA GLY A 11 -20.36 -33.15 -6.14
C GLY A 11 -20.73 -31.90 -5.33
N GLN A 12 -20.48 -31.87 -4.02
CA GLN A 12 -20.73 -30.70 -3.17
C GLN A 12 -19.51 -29.78 -3.08
N ILE A 13 -19.73 -28.47 -3.26
CA ILE A 13 -18.71 -27.44 -3.07
C ILE A 13 -18.58 -27.16 -1.57
N LYS A 14 -17.60 -27.76 -0.89
CA LYS A 14 -17.25 -27.39 0.49
C LYS A 14 -16.34 -26.15 0.49
N GLN A 15 -16.70 -25.15 1.30
CA GLN A 15 -15.83 -24.00 1.56
C GLN A 15 -14.60 -24.47 2.34
N GLY A 16 -13.44 -24.34 1.72
CA GLY A 16 -12.12 -24.56 2.29
C GLY A 16 -11.64 -23.35 3.08
N ARG A 17 -10.52 -23.51 3.78
CA ARG A 17 -10.10 -22.58 4.83
C ARG A 17 -9.50 -21.29 4.27
N ARG A 18 -9.57 -20.23 5.08
CA ARG A 18 -8.92 -18.94 4.81
C ARG A 18 -7.41 -19.10 4.99
N ILE A 19 -6.65 -19.00 3.90
CA ILE A 19 -5.18 -19.04 3.93
C ILE A 19 -4.68 -17.86 4.74
N VAL A 20 -5.11 -16.63 4.44
CA VAL A 20 -4.68 -15.44 5.18
C VAL A 20 -5.85 -14.81 5.92
N ALA A 21 -5.59 -14.22 7.10
CA ALA A 21 -6.59 -13.46 7.84
C ALA A 21 -7.15 -12.33 6.97
N LYS A 22 -8.47 -12.06 7.03
CA LYS A 22 -9.15 -11.08 6.15
C LYS A 22 -8.43 -9.72 6.10
N LYS A 23 -7.94 -9.23 7.24
CA LYS A 23 -7.21 -7.96 7.37
C LYS A 23 -5.88 -7.91 6.60
N ARG A 24 -5.30 -9.06 6.24
CA ARG A 24 -4.01 -9.19 5.56
C ARG A 24 -4.13 -9.60 4.08
N ILE A 25 -5.34 -9.80 3.56
CA ILE A 25 -5.56 -10.16 2.14
C ILE A 25 -4.95 -9.10 1.21
N ASN A 26 -5.16 -7.82 1.52
CA ASN A 26 -4.66 -6.69 0.73
C ASN A 26 -3.20 -6.32 1.05
N ALA A 27 -2.67 -6.74 2.20
CA ALA A 27 -1.29 -6.44 2.60
C ALA A 27 -0.29 -7.04 1.61
N SER A 28 0.91 -6.45 1.53
CA SER A 28 1.96 -6.97 0.66
C SER A 28 2.43 -8.38 1.07
N TYR A 29 3.09 -9.05 0.14
CA TYR A 29 3.69 -10.36 0.39
C TYR A 29 4.68 -10.31 1.56
N GLU A 30 5.43 -9.22 1.71
CA GLU A 30 6.41 -8.99 2.78
C GLU A 30 5.79 -9.04 4.18
N MET A 31 4.52 -8.67 4.28
CA MET A 31 3.74 -8.72 5.52
C MET A 31 3.03 -10.08 5.72
N GLY A 32 3.33 -11.08 4.89
CA GLY A 32 2.60 -12.34 4.85
C GLY A 32 1.15 -12.16 4.38
N GLY A 33 0.91 -11.16 3.53
CA GLY A 33 -0.36 -10.88 2.86
C GLY A 33 -0.41 -11.43 1.44
N LEU A 34 -1.54 -11.32 0.75
CA LEU A 34 -1.76 -11.87 -0.59
C LEU A 34 -1.70 -10.84 -1.71
N LYS A 35 -1.54 -9.55 -1.38
CA LYS A 35 -1.54 -8.45 -2.36
C LYS A 35 -2.83 -8.42 -3.22
N ILE A 36 -3.95 -8.94 -2.68
CA ILE A 36 -5.23 -8.99 -3.38
C ILE A 36 -6.04 -7.75 -3.01
N ASP A 37 -6.29 -6.91 -4.01
CA ASP A 37 -7.10 -5.72 -3.85
C ASP A 37 -8.57 -6.08 -3.66
N PHE A 38 -9.25 -5.41 -2.73
CA PHE A 38 -10.69 -5.53 -2.60
C PHE A 38 -11.41 -4.74 -3.71
N SER A 39 -12.65 -5.12 -3.99
CA SER A 39 -13.45 -4.51 -5.07
C SER A 39 -13.67 -3.01 -4.86
N ARG A 40 -13.82 -2.56 -3.61
CA ARG A 40 -13.98 -1.14 -3.28
C ARG A 40 -12.74 -0.35 -3.71
N GLU A 41 -11.55 -0.78 -3.32
CA GLU A 41 -10.28 -0.11 -3.64
C GLU A 41 -10.02 -0.10 -5.14
N THR A 42 -10.40 -1.17 -5.84
CA THR A 42 -10.37 -1.21 -7.31
C THR A 42 -11.31 -0.18 -7.91
N ALA A 43 -12.56 -0.11 -7.44
CA ALA A 43 -13.55 0.85 -7.92
C ALA A 43 -13.12 2.30 -7.65
N MET A 44 -12.64 2.62 -6.44
CA MET A 44 -12.16 3.95 -6.09
C MET A 44 -10.98 4.38 -6.97
N GLY A 45 -10.03 3.48 -7.21
CA GLY A 45 -8.93 3.74 -8.14
C GLY A 45 -9.40 4.01 -9.57
N LEU A 46 -10.41 3.29 -10.05
CA LEU A 46 -11.01 3.52 -11.37
C LEU A 46 -11.74 4.87 -11.45
N LEU A 47 -12.47 5.25 -10.39
CA LEU A 47 -13.12 6.56 -10.31
C LEU A 47 -12.10 7.70 -10.33
N ALA A 48 -10.96 7.54 -9.64
CA ALA A 48 -9.86 8.51 -9.67
C ALA A 48 -9.27 8.70 -11.09
N ASN A 49 -9.21 7.64 -11.91
CA ASN A 49 -8.78 7.76 -13.31
C ASN A 49 -9.66 8.71 -14.12
N MET A 50 -10.94 8.88 -13.75
CA MET A 50 -11.82 9.81 -14.47
C MET A 50 -11.27 11.24 -14.37
N ILE A 51 -10.84 11.67 -13.19
CA ILE A 51 -10.22 12.99 -12.98
C ILE A 51 -8.90 13.08 -13.73
N GLN A 52 -8.06 12.04 -13.69
CA GLN A 52 -6.82 12.00 -14.46
C GLN A 52 -7.07 12.19 -15.97
N LYS A 53 -8.08 11.51 -16.53
CA LYS A 53 -8.44 11.64 -17.94
C LYS A 53 -8.88 13.07 -18.28
N GLN A 54 -9.65 13.72 -17.40
CA GLN A 54 -10.02 15.13 -17.60
C GLN A 54 -8.81 16.05 -17.62
N GLN A 55 -7.82 15.78 -16.77
CA GLN A 55 -6.61 16.58 -16.67
C GLN A 55 -5.71 16.43 -17.90
N ASN A 56 -5.58 15.22 -18.43
CA ASN A 56 -4.71 14.95 -19.57
C ASN A 56 -5.31 15.46 -20.90
N ASN A 57 -6.64 15.59 -20.99
CA ASN A 57 -7.33 16.08 -22.20
C ASN A 57 -7.55 17.61 -22.20
N ARG A 58 -6.73 18.37 -21.45
CA ARG A 58 -6.78 19.84 -21.45
C ARG A 58 -6.31 20.37 -22.82
N GLY A 59 -7.23 20.95 -23.60
CA GLY A 59 -6.91 21.62 -24.88
C GLY A 59 -7.63 21.06 -26.11
N GLU A 60 -8.24 19.88 -26.03
CA GLU A 60 -9.04 19.30 -27.11
C GLU A 60 -10.51 19.68 -26.94
N GLU A 61 -10.86 20.94 -27.19
CA GLU A 61 -12.25 21.42 -27.07
C GLU A 61 -13.21 20.70 -28.03
N GLU A 62 -12.73 20.27 -29.19
CA GLU A 62 -13.55 19.65 -30.24
C GLU A 62 -14.02 18.22 -29.92
N ASN A 63 -13.47 17.56 -28.89
CA ASN A 63 -13.81 16.17 -28.52
C ASN A 63 -14.17 15.99 -27.03
N GLN A 64 -14.82 16.98 -26.42
CA GLN A 64 -15.28 16.83 -25.03
C GLN A 64 -16.43 15.81 -24.93
N SER A 65 -16.20 14.71 -24.22
CA SER A 65 -17.25 13.71 -23.99
C SER A 65 -18.43 14.31 -23.21
N PHE A 66 -19.64 13.83 -23.47
CA PHE A 66 -20.86 14.24 -22.74
C PHE A 66 -20.68 14.18 -21.21
N ILE A 67 -20.01 13.14 -20.70
CA ILE A 67 -19.72 12.98 -19.27
C ILE A 67 -18.85 14.12 -18.73
N ASN A 68 -17.95 14.69 -19.54
CA ASN A 68 -17.07 15.80 -19.14
C ASN A 68 -17.87 17.08 -18.99
N VAL A 69 -18.74 17.37 -19.98
CA VAL A 69 -19.62 18.54 -19.96
C VAL A 69 -20.55 18.45 -18.75
N LEU A 70 -21.21 17.31 -18.58
CA LEU A 70 -22.11 17.06 -17.46
C LEU A 70 -21.40 17.22 -16.11
N PHE A 71 -20.17 16.71 -15.97
CA PHE A 71 -19.40 16.86 -14.74
C PHE A 71 -19.05 18.33 -14.45
N LYS A 72 -18.66 19.11 -15.46
CA LYS A 72 -18.40 20.55 -15.32
C LYS A 72 -19.65 21.34 -14.91
N GLU A 73 -20.80 21.02 -15.49
CA GLU A 73 -22.07 21.64 -15.13
C GLU A 73 -22.45 21.33 -13.68
N TYR A 74 -22.33 20.07 -13.25
CA TYR A 74 -22.54 19.70 -11.86
C TYR A 74 -21.62 20.43 -10.87
N LEU A 75 -20.35 20.67 -11.25
CA LEU A 75 -19.43 21.47 -10.43
C LEU A 75 -19.89 22.93 -10.34
N ARG A 76 -20.34 23.53 -11.45
CA ARG A 76 -20.90 24.90 -11.47
C ARG A 76 -22.14 25.00 -10.60
N GLU A 77 -23.05 24.05 -10.70
CA GLU A 77 -24.31 24.06 -9.93
C GLU A 77 -24.13 23.92 -8.40
N ILE A 78 -22.97 23.48 -7.91
CA ILE A 78 -22.67 23.40 -6.48
C ILE A 78 -21.70 24.50 -6.01
N ASP A 79 -21.45 25.48 -6.89
CA ASP A 79 -20.47 26.55 -6.73
C ASP A 79 -19.08 26.01 -6.36
N ALA A 80 -18.65 24.93 -7.03
CA ALA A 80 -17.30 24.42 -6.90
C ALA A 80 -16.32 25.19 -7.81
N PRO A 81 -15.05 25.34 -7.40
CA PRO A 81 -13.99 25.77 -8.29
C PRO A 81 -13.94 24.91 -9.54
N ARG A 82 -13.38 25.48 -10.62
CA ARG A 82 -13.17 24.74 -11.86
C ARG A 82 -12.31 23.52 -11.57
N LEU A 83 -12.50 22.44 -12.34
CA LEU A 83 -11.76 21.20 -12.11
C LEU A 83 -10.23 21.43 -12.12
N GLU A 84 -9.75 22.33 -12.97
CA GLU A 84 -8.35 22.74 -13.00
C GLU A 84 -7.86 23.34 -11.68
N GLU A 85 -8.63 24.25 -11.11
CA GLU A 85 -8.35 24.86 -9.81
C GLU A 85 -8.38 23.79 -8.71
N LEU A 86 -9.39 22.92 -8.72
CA LEU A 86 -9.48 21.81 -7.76
C LEU A 86 -8.24 20.92 -7.81
N THR A 87 -7.75 20.56 -9.00
CA THR A 87 -6.55 19.71 -9.10
C THR A 87 -5.27 20.44 -8.71
N ASN A 88 -5.19 21.74 -8.95
CA ASN A 88 -3.97 22.50 -8.70
C ASN A 88 -3.80 22.89 -7.23
N MET A 89 -4.89 23.19 -6.50
CA MET A 89 -4.79 23.73 -5.13
C MET A 89 -5.60 22.98 -4.06
N SER A 90 -6.57 22.13 -4.42
CA SER A 90 -7.48 21.57 -3.40
C SER A 90 -6.98 20.27 -2.80
N GLY A 91 -6.91 20.24 -1.47
CA GLY A 91 -6.62 19.07 -0.64
C GLY A 91 -7.89 18.30 -0.21
N PRO A 92 -7.72 17.18 0.51
CA PRO A 92 -8.78 16.19 0.78
C PRO A 92 -10.06 16.76 1.36
N LYS A 93 -9.98 17.73 2.28
CA LYS A 93 -11.19 18.31 2.91
C LYS A 93 -12.05 19.06 1.92
N ILE A 94 -11.44 19.81 1.00
CA ILE A 94 -12.16 20.56 -0.03
C ILE A 94 -12.85 19.58 -1.00
N TRP A 95 -12.14 18.53 -1.44
CA TRP A 95 -12.74 17.48 -2.28
C TRP A 95 -13.90 16.76 -1.57
N LYS A 96 -13.76 16.41 -0.27
CA LYS A 96 -14.85 15.83 0.53
C LYS A 96 -16.05 16.77 0.66
N LYS A 97 -15.81 18.07 0.86
CA LYS A 97 -16.86 19.08 0.95
C LYS A 97 -17.71 19.12 -0.33
N TYR A 98 -17.07 19.16 -1.50
CA TYR A 98 -17.79 19.17 -2.77
C TYR A 98 -18.41 17.81 -3.12
N SER A 99 -17.77 16.71 -2.75
CA SER A 99 -18.36 15.36 -2.82
C SER A 99 -19.69 15.29 -2.08
N LYS A 100 -19.76 15.80 -0.84
CA LYS A 100 -20.98 15.83 -0.03
C LYS A 100 -22.07 16.73 -0.63
N LYS A 101 -21.70 17.90 -1.14
CA LYS A 101 -22.66 18.79 -1.85
C LYS A 101 -23.28 18.11 -3.07
N LEU A 102 -22.52 17.26 -3.75
CA LEU A 102 -22.94 16.60 -4.98
C LEU A 102 -23.70 15.29 -4.75
N GLU A 103 -23.68 14.74 -3.53
CA GLU A 103 -24.24 13.42 -3.19
C GLU A 103 -25.70 13.25 -3.62
N ASN A 104 -26.53 14.27 -3.37
CA ASN A 104 -27.96 14.24 -3.73
C ASN A 104 -28.22 14.53 -5.21
N LYS A 105 -27.30 15.18 -5.92
CA LYS A 105 -27.46 15.57 -7.33
C LYS A 105 -26.92 14.50 -8.28
N SER A 106 -25.74 13.98 -7.98
CA SER A 106 -25.10 12.90 -8.73
C SER A 106 -24.28 12.03 -7.79
N PRO A 107 -24.85 10.91 -7.31
CA PRO A 107 -24.13 9.95 -6.48
C PRO A 107 -22.84 9.45 -7.15
N PHE A 108 -22.87 9.27 -8.48
CA PHE A 108 -21.69 8.87 -9.24
C PHE A 108 -20.55 9.88 -9.15
N PHE A 109 -20.79 11.15 -9.48
CA PHE A 109 -19.75 12.18 -9.42
C PHE A 109 -19.33 12.52 -7.98
N SER A 110 -20.24 12.38 -7.02
CA SER A 110 -19.90 12.44 -5.60
C SER A 110 -18.84 11.41 -5.23
N GLN A 111 -18.99 10.16 -5.69
CA GLN A 111 -17.99 9.10 -5.48
C GLN A 111 -16.68 9.37 -6.23
N VAL A 112 -16.71 10.00 -7.41
CA VAL A 112 -15.50 10.44 -8.13
C VAL A 112 -14.70 11.45 -7.30
N LEU A 113 -15.37 12.47 -6.76
CA LEU A 113 -14.73 13.46 -5.89
C LEU A 113 -14.21 12.82 -4.59
N LEU A 114 -14.96 11.89 -4.01
CA LEU A 114 -14.55 11.16 -2.81
C LEU A 114 -13.31 10.30 -3.06
N ALA A 115 -13.24 9.62 -4.20
CA ALA A 115 -12.10 8.81 -4.58
C ALA A 115 -10.82 9.64 -4.67
N MET A 116 -10.89 10.83 -5.28
CA MET A 116 -9.76 11.75 -5.29
C MET A 116 -9.41 12.26 -3.89
N ALA A 117 -10.41 12.60 -3.08
CA ALA A 117 -10.15 13.04 -1.71
C ALA A 117 -9.41 11.98 -0.88
N GLU A 118 -9.83 10.72 -0.97
CA GLU A 118 -9.16 9.60 -0.30
C GLU A 118 -7.74 9.40 -0.82
N MET A 119 -7.52 9.56 -2.14
CA MET A 119 -6.19 9.44 -2.74
C MET A 119 -5.24 10.53 -2.23
N LEU A 120 -5.72 11.78 -2.18
CA LEU A 120 -4.96 12.91 -1.65
C LEU A 120 -4.68 12.75 -0.14
N GLU A 121 -5.61 12.18 0.62
CA GLU A 121 -5.38 11.91 2.05
C GLU A 121 -4.33 10.80 2.27
N LEU A 122 -4.27 9.81 1.37
CA LEU A 122 -3.18 8.84 1.39
C LEU A 122 -1.85 9.52 1.04
N ASN A 123 -1.86 10.47 0.10
CA ASN A 123 -0.66 11.22 -0.28
C ASN A 123 -0.08 12.00 0.89
N GLU A 124 -0.93 12.70 1.64
CA GLU A 124 -0.51 13.42 2.86
C GLU A 124 0.18 12.51 3.89
N LYS A 125 -0.12 11.22 3.90
CA LYS A 125 0.42 10.23 4.83
C LYS A 125 1.63 9.47 4.26
N ASP A 126 1.83 9.52 2.95
CA ASP A 126 2.89 8.80 2.24
C ASP A 126 4.29 9.26 2.70
N LYS A 127 5.28 8.36 2.73
CA LYS A 127 6.62 8.72 3.20
C LYS A 127 7.42 9.48 2.15
N ASP A 128 7.15 9.21 0.87
CA ASP A 128 7.95 9.68 -0.25
C ASP A 128 7.29 10.88 -0.94
N SER A 129 5.95 10.95 -0.95
CA SER A 129 5.20 11.96 -1.70
C SER A 129 4.38 12.95 -0.87
N TRP A 130 4.42 12.90 0.47
CA TRP A 130 3.66 13.82 1.34
C TRP A 130 3.89 15.29 1.01
N GLY A 131 5.09 15.66 0.56
CA GLY A 131 5.43 17.02 0.22
C GLY A 131 4.62 17.62 -0.93
N THR A 132 4.11 16.75 -1.81
CA THR A 132 3.25 17.14 -2.95
C THR A 132 1.80 17.43 -2.53
N ALA A 133 1.46 17.22 -1.25
CA ALA A 133 0.13 17.48 -0.74
C ALA A 133 -0.23 18.97 -0.83
N ASN A 134 -1.50 19.25 -1.12
CA ASN A 134 -1.98 20.60 -1.29
C ASN A 134 -2.14 21.32 0.06
N ILE A 135 -1.87 22.63 0.08
CA ILE A 135 -2.00 23.48 1.28
C ILE A 135 -3.47 23.67 1.65
N ALA A 136 -4.29 24.08 0.69
CA ALA A 136 -5.71 24.34 0.94
C ALA A 136 -6.45 23.02 1.17
N GLY A 137 -7.27 22.94 2.22
CA GLY A 137 -8.00 21.71 2.56
C GLY A 137 -7.15 20.54 3.05
N HIS A 138 -5.92 20.77 3.53
CA HIS A 138 -5.05 19.75 4.09
C HIS A 138 -5.66 19.08 5.34
N SER A 139 -5.53 17.75 5.48
CA SER A 139 -6.22 17.03 6.57
C SER A 139 -5.74 17.40 7.97
N SER A 140 -4.45 17.72 8.13
CA SER A 140 -3.86 18.10 9.43
C SER A 140 -4.30 19.46 9.98
N MET A 141 -4.98 20.32 9.20
CA MET A 141 -5.46 21.59 9.75
C MET A 141 -6.60 21.40 10.75
N HIS A 142 -6.62 22.23 11.79
CA HIS A 142 -7.79 22.30 12.67
C HIS A 142 -8.95 23.01 11.96
N THR A 143 -10.19 22.60 12.21
CA THR A 143 -11.39 23.13 11.53
C THR A 143 -11.55 24.64 11.69
N LEU A 144 -11.16 25.21 12.83
CA LEU A 144 -11.23 26.66 13.07
C LEU A 144 -10.23 27.47 12.24
N TYR A 145 -9.13 26.86 11.80
CA TYR A 145 -8.06 27.52 11.03
C TYR A 145 -7.98 26.96 9.61
N ASP A 146 -9.05 26.35 9.11
CA ASP A 146 -9.03 25.68 7.81
C ASP A 146 -8.66 26.66 6.69
N ILE A 147 -7.84 26.17 5.74
CA ILE A 147 -7.45 26.92 4.56
C ILE A 147 -8.48 26.58 3.48
N SER A 148 -9.38 27.52 3.24
CA SER A 148 -10.55 27.34 2.38
C SER A 148 -10.16 27.27 0.89
N ALA A 149 -11.12 26.92 0.04
CA ALA A 149 -10.91 26.95 -1.41
C ALA A 149 -10.58 28.37 -1.92
N ALA A 150 -11.19 29.41 -1.33
CA ALA A 150 -10.89 30.80 -1.66
C ALA A 150 -9.46 31.17 -1.25
N ASP A 151 -9.04 30.78 -0.03
CA ASP A 151 -7.64 30.95 0.41
C ASP A 151 -6.68 30.24 -0.54
N GLY A 152 -7.05 29.05 -1.02
CA GLY A 152 -6.27 28.27 -1.98
C GLY A 152 -6.10 28.95 -3.35
N ILE A 153 -7.13 29.65 -3.86
CA ILE A 153 -7.03 30.45 -5.09
C ILE A 153 -6.05 31.60 -4.88
N THR A 154 -6.17 32.32 -3.76
CA THR A 154 -5.24 33.39 -3.41
C THR A 154 -3.81 32.87 -3.30
N LEU A 155 -3.59 31.77 -2.59
CA LEU A 155 -2.27 31.16 -2.46
C LEU A 155 -1.71 30.71 -3.81
N ALA A 156 -2.52 30.12 -4.68
CA ALA A 156 -2.12 29.72 -6.02
C ALA A 156 -1.66 30.90 -6.88
N HIS A 157 -2.30 32.07 -6.76
CA HIS A 157 -1.86 33.31 -7.42
C HIS A 157 -0.44 33.73 -7.01
N TYR A 158 -0.04 33.45 -5.76
CA TYR A 158 1.30 33.68 -5.24
C TYR A 158 2.23 32.46 -5.37
N ASN A 159 1.87 31.45 -6.17
CA ASN A 159 2.60 30.20 -6.37
C ASN A 159 2.74 29.30 -5.13
N PHE A 160 1.85 29.43 -4.13
CA PHE A 160 1.75 28.51 -3.00
C PHE A 160 0.57 27.56 -3.23
N THR A 161 0.86 26.32 -3.61
CA THR A 161 -0.16 25.29 -3.87
C THR A 161 0.05 24.05 -3.01
N HIS A 162 1.30 23.68 -2.72
CA HIS A 162 1.65 22.45 -2.05
C HIS A 162 2.61 22.67 -0.87
N VAL A 163 2.57 21.72 0.07
CA VAL A 163 3.14 21.82 1.42
C VAL A 163 4.63 22.13 1.41
N LEU A 164 5.40 21.58 0.48
CA LEU A 164 6.85 21.80 0.44
C LEU A 164 7.23 23.27 0.27
N GLN A 165 6.38 24.04 -0.38
CA GLN A 165 6.58 25.48 -0.57
C GLN A 165 6.45 26.28 0.73
N LEU A 166 5.99 25.66 1.82
CA LEU A 166 5.97 26.28 3.15
C LEU A 166 7.31 26.21 3.88
N PHE A 167 8.29 25.49 3.31
CA PHE A 167 9.61 25.28 3.88
C PHE A 167 10.68 25.98 3.04
N GLY A 168 11.79 26.35 3.69
CA GLY A 168 12.96 26.89 3.01
C GLY A 168 13.79 25.79 2.35
N THR A 169 14.77 26.19 1.55
CA THR A 169 15.77 25.28 0.96
C THR A 169 17.13 25.56 1.56
N GLN A 170 17.91 24.51 1.82
CA GLN A 170 19.33 24.62 2.16
C GLN A 170 20.09 25.26 1.01
N GLU A 171 20.82 26.34 1.29
CA GLU A 171 21.56 27.13 0.30
C GLU A 171 22.62 26.31 -0.45
N LEU A 172 23.26 25.35 0.22
CA LEU A 172 24.37 24.58 -0.34
C LEU A 172 23.94 23.37 -1.19
N THR A 173 22.81 22.77 -0.85
CA THR A 173 22.35 21.49 -1.44
C THR A 173 21.10 21.65 -2.29
N GLY A 174 20.39 22.78 -2.17
CA GLY A 174 19.08 23.02 -2.79
C GLY A 174 17.98 22.10 -2.25
N THR A 175 18.27 21.30 -1.22
CA THR A 175 17.28 20.39 -0.62
C THR A 175 16.37 21.15 0.33
N ILE A 176 15.16 20.63 0.51
CA ILE A 176 14.19 21.26 1.40
C ILE A 176 14.62 21.10 2.85
N ASP A 177 14.66 22.21 3.59
CA ASP A 177 14.92 22.24 5.01
C ASP A 177 13.62 22.39 5.80
N LEU A 178 13.23 21.31 6.50
CA LEU A 178 12.03 21.31 7.34
C LEU A 178 12.13 22.25 8.56
N ASN A 179 13.33 22.74 8.87
CA ASN A 179 13.55 23.71 9.93
C ASN A 179 13.46 25.16 9.46
N GLN A 180 13.66 25.42 8.16
CA GLN A 180 13.59 26.76 7.61
C GLN A 180 12.17 27.14 7.18
N ASN A 181 11.86 28.43 7.31
CA ASN A 181 10.58 28.98 6.86
C ASN A 181 10.70 29.33 5.38
N ALA A 182 9.62 29.13 4.62
CA ALA A 182 9.52 29.77 3.32
C ALA A 182 9.43 31.30 3.46
N THR A 183 10.01 31.99 2.49
CA THR A 183 9.86 33.44 2.33
C THR A 183 8.56 33.71 1.59
N TYR A 184 7.57 34.30 2.27
CA TYR A 184 6.32 34.70 1.63
C TYR A 184 6.49 36.04 0.91
N PRO A 185 5.90 36.23 -0.28
CA PRO A 185 5.87 37.52 -0.96
C PRO A 185 5.30 38.61 -0.06
N GLU A 186 5.92 39.79 -0.04
CA GLU A 186 5.51 40.91 0.82
C GLU A 186 4.04 41.29 0.60
N GLN A 187 3.58 41.28 -0.65
CA GLN A 187 2.17 41.53 -1.02
C GLN A 187 1.20 40.54 -0.37
N LEU A 188 1.56 39.25 -0.28
CA LEU A 188 0.73 38.25 0.38
C LEU A 188 0.66 38.50 1.90
N GLN A 189 1.78 38.91 2.50
CA GLN A 189 1.85 39.21 3.92
C GLN A 189 1.03 40.46 4.29
N LEU A 190 1.09 41.50 3.46
CA LEU A 190 0.37 42.76 3.67
C LEU A 190 -1.13 42.63 3.38
N ASN A 191 -1.50 42.03 2.25
CA ASN A 191 -2.91 41.98 1.81
C ASN A 191 -3.70 40.84 2.45
N HIS A 192 -3.02 39.75 2.84
CA HIS A 192 -3.65 38.54 3.38
C HIS A 192 -2.88 37.96 4.58
N PRO A 193 -2.67 38.74 5.66
CA PRO A 193 -1.87 38.31 6.81
C PRO A 193 -2.41 37.04 7.48
N TRP A 194 -3.74 36.87 7.53
CA TRP A 194 -4.37 35.69 8.12
C TRP A 194 -4.09 34.41 7.34
N ILE A 195 -3.98 34.47 6.00
CA ILE A 195 -3.63 33.30 5.17
C ILE A 195 -2.20 32.86 5.49
N THR A 196 -1.28 33.82 5.58
CA THR A 196 0.11 33.57 5.94
C THR A 196 0.21 32.89 7.32
N GLU A 197 -0.60 33.32 8.29
CA GLU A 197 -0.62 32.70 9.62
C GLU A 197 -1.19 31.28 9.61
N LYS A 198 -2.24 31.01 8.82
CA LYS A 198 -2.74 29.64 8.61
C LYS A 198 -1.66 28.73 8.00
N CYS A 199 -0.89 29.23 7.02
CA CYS A 199 0.21 28.50 6.40
C CYS A 199 1.34 28.18 7.39
N LYS A 200 1.73 29.12 8.25
CA LYS A 200 2.70 28.89 9.33
C LYS A 200 2.20 27.81 10.30
N ASN A 201 0.92 27.84 10.67
CA ASN A 201 0.31 26.83 11.53
C ASN A 201 0.34 25.44 10.88
N LEU A 202 -0.03 25.32 9.60
CA LEU A 202 0.05 24.05 8.87
C LEU A 202 1.47 23.49 8.89
N ARG A 203 2.47 24.34 8.61
CA ARG A 203 3.87 23.96 8.60
C ARG A 203 4.32 23.38 9.96
N ILE A 204 3.95 24.02 11.06
CA ILE A 204 4.25 23.55 12.42
C ILE A 204 3.62 22.17 12.65
N GLN A 205 2.36 21.98 12.26
CA GLN A 205 1.68 20.68 12.38
C GLN A 205 2.42 19.58 11.60
N ILE A 206 2.89 19.88 10.38
CA ILE A 206 3.60 18.92 9.55
C ILE A 206 4.98 18.59 10.11
N LYS A 207 5.69 19.60 10.64
CA LYS A 207 6.99 19.41 11.32
C LYS A 207 6.84 18.48 12.52
N ASN A 208 5.78 18.64 13.32
CA ASN A 208 5.54 17.83 14.51
C ASN A 208 5.25 16.35 14.19
N VAL A 209 4.88 16.02 12.95
CA VAL A 209 4.71 14.61 12.52
C VAL A 209 6.06 13.90 12.32
N GLY A 210 7.18 14.62 12.31
CA GLY A 210 8.52 14.03 12.17
C GLY A 210 8.78 13.47 10.77
N ARG A 211 8.40 14.23 9.74
CA ARG A 211 8.65 13.87 8.34
C ARG A 211 10.14 13.97 8.00
N ASN A 212 10.60 13.09 7.12
CA ASN A 212 11.91 13.21 6.48
C ASN A 212 11.81 14.10 5.23
N GLY A 213 12.94 14.66 4.79
CA GLY A 213 13.00 15.47 3.57
C GLY A 213 12.41 14.75 2.36
N CYS A 214 11.63 15.49 1.55
CA CYS A 214 11.05 15.02 0.30
C CYS A 214 11.73 15.76 -0.86
N SER A 215 12.09 15.06 -1.92
CA SER A 215 12.82 15.62 -3.08
C SER A 215 11.89 16.08 -4.21
N ILE A 216 10.58 15.92 -4.06
CA ILE A 216 9.60 16.11 -5.15
C ILE A 216 9.04 17.53 -5.12
N MET A 217 9.46 18.39 -6.05
CA MET A 217 9.20 19.85 -6.04
C MET A 217 7.92 20.32 -6.77
N GLY A 218 6.83 19.54 -6.75
CA GLY A 218 5.59 19.96 -7.42
C GLY A 218 4.32 19.47 -6.74
N ASN A 219 3.17 19.85 -7.31
CA ASN A 219 1.89 19.37 -6.79
C ASN A 219 1.66 17.89 -7.13
N PHE A 220 0.69 17.27 -6.47
CA PHE A 220 0.38 15.86 -6.65
C PHE A 220 0.12 15.48 -8.12
N PHE A 221 -0.67 16.26 -8.85
CA PHE A 221 -1.06 15.94 -10.22
C PHE A 221 0.10 16.09 -11.21
N GLN A 222 0.99 17.06 -11.02
CA GLN A 222 2.19 17.22 -11.83
C GLN A 222 3.14 16.03 -11.67
N ASN A 223 3.34 15.57 -10.43
CA ASN A 223 4.28 14.48 -10.15
C ASN A 223 3.72 13.09 -10.42
N MET A 224 2.41 12.90 -10.23
CA MET A 224 1.76 11.60 -10.37
C MET A 224 0.96 11.45 -11.66
N GLY A 225 0.83 12.51 -12.48
CA GLY A 225 0.00 12.53 -13.69
C GLY A 225 0.40 11.51 -14.75
N GLY A 226 1.68 11.14 -14.81
CA GLY A 226 2.19 10.10 -15.71
C GLY A 226 1.86 8.66 -15.28
N VAL A 227 1.40 8.44 -14.04
CA VAL A 227 1.08 7.11 -13.50
C VAL A 227 -0.43 6.92 -13.46
N LYS A 228 -0.94 5.78 -13.93
CA LYS A 228 -2.39 5.47 -13.85
C LYS A 228 -2.89 5.52 -12.40
N PHE A 229 -3.85 6.39 -12.11
CA PHE A 229 -4.34 6.64 -10.74
C PHE A 229 -4.92 5.39 -10.08
N SER A 230 -5.57 4.50 -10.84
CA SER A 230 -6.05 3.20 -10.34
C SER A 230 -4.93 2.28 -9.80
N GLY A 231 -3.75 2.30 -10.43
CA GLY A 231 -2.59 1.56 -9.94
C GLY A 231 -1.96 2.24 -8.74
N LEU A 232 -1.86 3.57 -8.79
CA LEU A 232 -1.30 4.39 -7.71
C LEU A 232 -2.15 4.31 -6.43
N TYR A 233 -3.47 4.47 -6.53
CA TYR A 233 -4.40 4.39 -5.40
C TYR A 233 -4.27 3.05 -4.64
N ARG A 234 -4.24 1.93 -5.38
CA ARG A 234 -4.08 0.58 -4.80
C ARG A 234 -2.73 0.42 -4.12
N ARG A 235 -1.67 0.96 -4.71
CA ARG A 235 -0.32 0.98 -4.11
C ARG A 235 -0.29 1.76 -2.81
N MET A 236 -0.84 2.98 -2.80
CA MET A 236 -0.85 3.85 -1.61
C MET A 236 -1.72 3.26 -0.49
N ARG A 237 -2.90 2.71 -0.82
CA ARG A 237 -3.75 1.99 0.15
C ARG A 237 -3.01 0.81 0.78
N ARG A 238 -2.29 0.03 -0.02
CA ARG A 238 -1.49 -1.08 0.48
C ARG A 238 -0.33 -0.62 1.34
N GLY A 239 0.40 0.41 0.92
CA GLY A 239 1.48 1.00 1.73
C GLY A 239 0.99 1.52 3.08
N ALA A 240 -0.17 2.18 3.11
CA ALA A 240 -0.81 2.63 4.33
C ALA A 240 -1.22 1.46 5.24
N LEU A 241 -1.74 0.36 4.68
CA LEU A 241 -2.05 -0.86 5.43
C LEU A 241 -0.79 -1.52 5.99
N ASP A 242 0.23 -1.69 5.15
CA ASP A 242 1.51 -2.30 5.52
C ASP A 242 2.20 -1.50 6.64
N ALA A 243 2.11 -0.17 6.62
CA ALA A 243 2.65 0.70 7.67
C ALA A 243 1.99 0.48 9.05
N THR A 244 0.77 -0.07 9.12
CA THR A 244 0.12 -0.44 10.39
C THR A 244 0.58 -1.79 10.94
N MET A 245 1.35 -2.55 10.15
CA MET A 245 1.80 -3.89 10.51
C MET A 245 3.26 -3.84 10.96
N PRO A 246 3.60 -4.38 12.15
CA PRO A 246 5.00 -4.44 12.59
C PRO A 246 5.83 -5.46 11.80
N GLY A 247 5.18 -6.32 11.01
CA GLY A 247 5.79 -7.37 10.21
C GLY A 247 4.86 -8.58 10.05
N PRO A 248 5.30 -9.62 9.33
CA PRO A 248 4.52 -10.84 9.15
C PRO A 248 4.30 -11.56 10.49
N PRO A 249 3.05 -11.93 10.87
CA PRO A 249 2.77 -12.62 12.14
C PRO A 249 3.54 -13.91 12.37
N SER A 250 3.90 -14.61 11.30
CA SER A 250 4.69 -15.85 11.40
C SER A 250 6.07 -15.60 12.00
N TYR A 251 6.69 -14.44 11.73
CA TYR A 251 7.96 -14.04 12.35
C TYR A 251 7.86 -14.01 13.87
N PHE A 252 6.86 -13.29 14.41
CA PHE A 252 6.67 -13.15 15.85
C PHE A 252 6.32 -14.49 16.51
N SER A 253 5.50 -15.33 15.84
CA SER A 253 5.18 -16.67 16.33
C SER A 253 6.40 -17.58 16.39
N ARG A 254 7.32 -17.50 15.42
CA ARG A 254 8.54 -18.31 15.40
C ARG A 254 9.50 -17.88 16.52
N ARG A 255 9.69 -16.56 16.71
CA ARG A 255 10.51 -16.04 17.81
C ARG A 255 9.97 -16.41 19.19
N ARG A 256 8.66 -16.30 19.39
CA ARG A 256 8.01 -16.68 20.66
C ARG A 256 8.21 -18.16 20.97
N ASP A 257 8.15 -19.00 19.95
CA ASP A 257 8.26 -20.45 20.09
C ASP A 257 9.73 -20.94 20.04
N GLY A 258 10.72 -20.04 20.12
CA GLY A 258 12.14 -20.38 20.16
C GLY A 258 12.74 -20.89 18.84
N ILE A 259 12.02 -20.77 17.73
CA ILE A 259 12.50 -21.24 16.42
C ILE A 259 13.56 -20.25 15.89
N PRO A 260 14.76 -20.71 15.52
CA PRO A 260 15.79 -19.87 14.90
C PRO A 260 15.22 -19.12 13.70
N THR A 261 15.19 -17.78 13.78
CA THR A 261 14.58 -16.91 12.78
C THR A 261 15.56 -15.78 12.46
N PRO A 262 15.84 -15.49 11.18
CA PRO A 262 16.71 -14.39 10.79
C PRO A 262 16.14 -13.03 11.23
N ALA A 263 16.93 -11.96 11.13
CA ALA A 263 16.42 -10.61 11.36
C ALA A 263 15.18 -10.29 10.51
N LEU A 264 14.28 -9.47 11.06
CA LEU A 264 12.95 -9.18 10.47
C LEU A 264 13.03 -8.74 9.00
N ASN A 265 13.97 -7.86 8.66
CA ASN A 265 14.20 -7.38 7.30
C ASN A 265 14.52 -8.53 6.33
N LEU A 266 15.40 -9.46 6.73
CA LEU A 266 15.75 -10.62 5.91
C LEU A 266 14.57 -11.60 5.81
N PHE A 267 13.82 -11.77 6.90
CA PHE A 267 12.60 -12.58 6.91
C PHE A 267 11.54 -12.05 5.94
N MET A 268 11.30 -10.73 5.95
CA MET A 268 10.38 -10.05 5.03
C MET A 268 10.85 -10.18 3.58
N ARG A 269 12.17 -10.05 3.33
CA ARG A 269 12.75 -10.26 2.00
C ARG A 269 12.52 -11.68 1.48
N GLY A 270 12.51 -12.68 2.36
CA GLY A 270 12.18 -14.07 2.00
C GLY A 270 10.82 -14.18 1.29
N TYR A 271 9.79 -13.47 1.77
CA TYR A 271 8.49 -13.45 1.10
C TYR A 271 8.57 -12.83 -0.30
N ARG A 272 9.30 -11.72 -0.45
CA ARG A 272 9.46 -11.07 -1.75
C ARG A 272 10.15 -12.01 -2.74
N ASN A 273 11.26 -12.61 -2.32
CA ASN A 273 12.04 -13.53 -3.15
C ASN A 273 11.19 -14.71 -3.65
N LEU A 274 10.31 -15.28 -2.82
CA LEU A 274 9.43 -16.38 -3.26
C LEU A 274 8.62 -16.02 -4.52
N PHE A 275 8.09 -14.80 -4.60
CA PHE A 275 7.30 -14.34 -5.74
C PHE A 275 8.13 -13.82 -6.92
N GLU A 276 9.45 -13.71 -6.76
CA GLU A 276 10.41 -13.34 -7.82
C GLU A 276 11.08 -14.57 -8.46
N MET A 277 11.01 -15.73 -7.80
CA MET A 277 11.58 -16.98 -8.31
C MET A 277 10.73 -17.58 -9.44
N ASP A 278 11.39 -18.13 -10.45
CA ASP A 278 10.76 -18.92 -11.51
C ASP A 278 10.49 -20.35 -11.03
N ILE A 279 9.42 -20.52 -10.26
CA ILE A 279 8.99 -21.80 -9.68
C ILE A 279 7.54 -22.09 -10.04
N SER A 280 7.17 -23.37 -10.05
CA SER A 280 5.78 -23.78 -10.31
C SER A 280 4.82 -23.14 -9.30
N SER A 281 3.59 -22.82 -9.74
CA SER A 281 2.59 -22.21 -8.87
C SER A 281 2.30 -23.05 -7.61
N LYS A 282 2.41 -24.39 -7.71
CA LYS A 282 2.21 -25.28 -6.57
C LYS A 282 3.36 -25.21 -5.57
N THR A 283 4.60 -25.13 -6.07
CA THR A 283 5.79 -24.92 -5.24
C THR A 283 5.73 -23.57 -4.53
N LEU A 284 5.35 -22.51 -5.26
CA LEU A 284 5.17 -21.17 -4.68
C LEU A 284 4.12 -21.16 -3.57
N GLU A 285 2.96 -21.77 -3.80
CA GLU A 285 1.89 -21.89 -2.80
C GLU A 285 2.39 -22.59 -1.54
N ASN A 286 3.03 -23.76 -1.70
CA ASN A 286 3.56 -24.53 -0.58
C ASN A 286 4.61 -23.72 0.21
N SER A 287 5.56 -23.09 -0.47
CA SER A 287 6.58 -22.23 0.16
C SER A 287 5.98 -21.06 0.92
N TYR A 288 4.95 -20.42 0.36
CA TYR A 288 4.23 -19.33 1.02
C TYR A 288 3.47 -19.81 2.27
N LEU A 289 2.85 -21.00 2.21
CA LEU A 289 2.19 -21.64 3.35
C LEU A 289 3.21 -22.03 4.45
N ILE A 290 4.39 -22.53 4.07
CA ILE A 290 5.49 -22.80 5.00
C ILE A 290 5.91 -21.51 5.72
N MET A 291 6.16 -20.44 4.97
CA MET A 291 6.58 -19.15 5.53
C MET A 291 5.55 -18.56 6.48
N ASN A 292 4.25 -18.68 6.16
CA ASN A 292 3.16 -18.24 7.04
C ASN A 292 2.85 -19.22 8.19
N ARG A 293 3.53 -20.38 8.27
CA ARG A 293 3.25 -21.46 9.23
C ARG A 293 1.80 -21.95 9.12
N GLN A 294 1.34 -22.18 7.89
CA GLN A 294 -0.05 -22.54 7.55
C GLN A 294 -0.20 -23.95 6.99
N ILE A 295 0.90 -24.71 6.85
CA ILE A 295 0.80 -26.15 6.59
C ILE A 295 -0.07 -26.79 7.67
N TRP A 296 -1.05 -27.57 7.24
CA TRP A 296 -1.87 -28.37 8.14
C TRP A 296 -1.05 -29.56 8.63
N THR A 297 -0.99 -29.73 9.95
CA THR A 297 -0.26 -30.85 10.60
C THR A 297 -1.21 -31.55 11.56
N ASN A 298 -0.89 -32.78 11.96
CA ASN A 298 -1.70 -33.54 12.92
C ASN A 298 -1.83 -32.79 14.25
N GLU A 299 -0.80 -32.05 14.69
CA GLU A 299 -0.92 -31.15 15.85
C GLU A 299 -2.03 -30.10 15.66
N LYS A 300 -2.11 -29.46 14.48
CA LYS A 300 -3.17 -28.48 14.21
C LYS A 300 -4.53 -29.12 14.07
N GLN A 301 -4.60 -30.33 13.51
CA GLN A 301 -5.83 -31.12 13.46
C GLN A 301 -6.35 -31.39 14.87
N TYR A 302 -5.47 -31.89 15.73
CA TYR A 302 -5.75 -32.21 17.13
C TYR A 302 -6.21 -30.98 17.94
N LEU A 303 -5.57 -29.83 17.76
CA LEU A 303 -5.96 -28.58 18.44
C LEU A 303 -7.24 -27.94 17.89
N SER A 304 -7.73 -28.38 16.73
CA SER A 304 -8.90 -27.78 16.06
C SER A 304 -10.21 -28.52 16.30
N THR A 305 -10.17 -29.73 16.85
CA THR A 305 -11.34 -30.48 17.27
C THR A 305 -11.76 -30.00 18.67
N VAL A 306 -13.01 -29.52 18.76
CA VAL A 306 -13.62 -29.15 20.05
C VAL A 306 -13.73 -30.43 20.87
N ASP A 307 -13.15 -30.42 22.07
CA ASP A 307 -13.26 -31.49 23.08
C ASP A 307 -12.83 -32.90 22.63
N GLY A 308 -11.86 -33.03 21.71
CA GLY A 308 -11.20 -34.33 21.44
C GLY A 308 -12.08 -35.42 20.82
N VAL A 309 -13.27 -35.09 20.31
CA VAL A 309 -14.28 -36.09 19.91
C VAL A 309 -13.97 -36.81 18.58
N ASP A 310 -12.94 -36.39 17.83
CA ASP A 310 -12.36 -37.17 16.71
C ASP A 310 -10.83 -37.24 16.82
N ALA A 311 -10.33 -37.69 17.98
CA ALA A 311 -8.90 -37.88 18.27
C ALA A 311 -8.31 -39.19 17.70
N ALA A 312 -8.78 -39.67 16.54
CA ALA A 312 -8.36 -40.98 16.02
C ALA A 312 -6.85 -41.06 15.72
N ASN A 313 -6.21 -39.92 15.43
CA ASN A 313 -4.76 -39.81 15.30
C ASN A 313 -4.32 -38.63 16.19
N GLY A 314 -3.60 -38.89 17.27
CA GLY A 314 -3.04 -37.86 18.15
C GLY A 314 -2.13 -36.87 17.39
N PRO A 315 -1.49 -35.90 18.07
CA PRO A 315 -0.65 -34.89 17.42
C PRO A 315 0.67 -35.46 16.84
N SER A 316 0.77 -36.78 16.66
CA SER A 316 1.98 -37.50 16.28
C SER A 316 2.14 -37.64 14.77
N CYS A 317 3.40 -37.74 14.34
CA CYS A 317 3.84 -37.98 12.98
C CYS A 317 3.62 -39.45 12.63
N ALA A 318 3.00 -39.72 11.49
CA ALA A 318 2.73 -41.09 11.05
C ALA A 318 4.00 -41.89 10.72
N LEU A 319 5.14 -41.21 10.48
CA LEU A 319 6.38 -41.84 10.04
C LEU A 319 7.34 -42.16 11.19
N CYS A 320 7.44 -41.29 12.20
CA CYS A 320 8.38 -41.49 13.31
C CYS A 320 7.74 -41.41 14.71
N GLY A 321 6.43 -41.16 14.82
CA GLY A 321 5.71 -41.09 16.10
C GLY A 321 5.93 -39.81 16.92
N GLY A 322 6.91 -38.97 16.57
CA GLY A 322 7.17 -37.67 17.20
C GLY A 322 6.04 -36.66 16.99
N ARG A 323 6.04 -35.53 17.71
CA ARG A 323 4.96 -34.51 17.59
C ARG A 323 5.01 -33.80 16.23
N GLU A 324 3.96 -33.98 15.41
CA GLU A 324 3.86 -33.46 14.05
C GLU A 324 3.44 -31.99 14.02
N ASN A 325 4.44 -31.12 14.13
CA ASN A 325 4.31 -29.70 13.87
C ASN A 325 5.03 -29.32 12.55
N THR A 326 4.94 -28.06 12.12
CA THR A 326 5.59 -27.62 10.86
C THR A 326 7.12 -27.73 10.92
N MET A 327 7.75 -27.61 12.09
CA MET A 327 9.20 -27.80 12.23
C MET A 327 9.58 -29.27 12.06
N HIS A 328 8.80 -30.16 12.67
CA HIS A 328 8.99 -31.59 12.54
C HIS A 328 8.98 -32.04 11.08
N LEU A 329 7.92 -31.69 10.34
CA LEU A 329 7.77 -32.07 8.92
C LEU A 329 8.79 -31.43 7.97
N MET A 330 9.43 -30.33 8.36
CA MET A 330 10.32 -29.59 7.46
C MET A 330 11.81 -29.74 7.84
N PHE A 331 12.12 -30.05 9.10
CA PHE A 331 13.49 -29.99 9.61
C PHE A 331 13.87 -31.17 10.51
N GLU A 332 12.96 -31.68 11.35
CA GLU A 332 13.35 -32.57 12.46
C GLU A 332 13.01 -34.05 12.23
N CYS A 333 12.11 -34.38 11.31
CA CYS A 333 11.71 -35.76 11.07
C CYS A 333 12.82 -36.57 10.40
N GLU A 334 13.44 -37.50 11.12
CA GLU A 334 14.47 -38.42 10.64
C GLU A 334 14.01 -39.27 9.44
N GLN A 335 12.72 -39.60 9.40
CA GLN A 335 12.14 -40.48 8.37
C GLN A 335 11.65 -39.72 7.13
N TYR A 336 11.64 -38.38 7.15
CA TYR A 336 11.07 -37.57 6.07
C TYR A 336 11.93 -36.35 5.72
N SER A 337 12.20 -35.50 6.71
CA SER A 337 12.93 -34.24 6.51
C SER A 337 14.41 -34.50 6.28
N GLU A 338 15.02 -35.38 7.08
CA GLU A 338 16.47 -35.63 7.03
C GLU A 338 16.94 -36.19 5.67
N PRO A 339 16.27 -37.16 5.03
CA PRO A 339 16.65 -37.63 3.69
C PRO A 339 16.63 -36.52 2.64
N LEU A 340 15.63 -35.62 2.70
CA LEU A 340 15.52 -34.48 1.79
C LEU A 340 16.66 -33.47 2.00
N TRP A 341 17.04 -33.22 3.26
CA TRP A 341 18.16 -32.34 3.57
C TRP A 341 19.50 -32.92 3.10
N LYS A 342 19.71 -34.23 3.25
CA LYS A 342 20.91 -34.91 2.73
C LYS A 342 21.01 -34.82 1.21
N GLU A 343 19.89 -34.99 0.50
CA GLU A 343 19.85 -34.82 -0.95
C GLU A 343 20.19 -33.39 -1.36
N LEU A 344 19.57 -32.40 -0.70
CA LEU A 344 19.84 -30.99 -0.95
C LEU A 344 21.29 -30.60 -0.64
N GLU A 345 21.84 -31.06 0.48
CA GLU A 345 23.24 -30.87 0.84
C GLU A 345 24.17 -31.43 -0.24
N GLY A 346 23.87 -32.64 -0.74
CA GLY A 346 24.59 -33.24 -1.87
C GLY A 346 24.59 -32.34 -3.12
N ILE A 347 23.42 -31.81 -3.51
CA ILE A 347 23.28 -30.90 -4.66
C ILE A 347 24.06 -29.59 -4.46
N ILE A 348 23.96 -29.00 -3.27
CA ILE A 348 24.66 -27.76 -2.92
C ILE A 348 26.17 -27.99 -3.00
N ASN A 349 26.69 -29.05 -2.39
CA ASN A 349 28.10 -29.37 -2.40
C ASN A 349 28.64 -29.59 -3.82
N VAL A 350 27.90 -30.31 -4.68
CA VAL A 350 28.26 -30.48 -6.10
C VAL A 350 28.27 -29.14 -6.84
N THR A 351 27.31 -28.26 -6.57
CA THR A 351 27.19 -26.97 -7.24
C THR A 351 28.28 -25.99 -6.78
N ILE A 352 28.59 -25.94 -5.48
CA ILE A 352 29.70 -25.15 -4.93
C ILE A 352 31.03 -25.66 -5.50
N ALA A 353 31.24 -26.98 -5.56
CA ALA A 353 32.43 -27.56 -6.18
C ALA A 353 32.58 -27.16 -7.65
N ARG A 354 31.46 -27.12 -8.41
CA ARG A 354 31.45 -26.65 -9.81
C ARG A 354 31.69 -25.15 -9.98
N ILE A 355 31.24 -24.33 -9.05
CA ILE A 355 31.45 -22.87 -9.10
C ILE A 355 32.90 -22.53 -8.71
N ASN A 356 33.43 -23.23 -7.71
CA ASN A 356 34.79 -23.02 -7.22
C ASN A 356 35.85 -23.68 -8.13
N GLY A 357 35.48 -24.73 -8.87
CA GLY A 357 36.29 -25.35 -9.89
C GLY A 357 35.94 -24.84 -11.29
N ARG A 358 36.64 -23.79 -11.77
CA ARG A 358 36.79 -23.57 -13.21
C ARG A 358 37.54 -24.76 -13.81
N GLU A 359 36.86 -25.80 -14.29
CA GLU A 359 37.41 -26.72 -15.29
C GLU A 359 36.35 -27.61 -15.97
N GLN A 360 36.72 -28.05 -17.18
CA GLN A 360 35.90 -28.44 -18.33
C GLN A 360 35.08 -29.73 -18.13
N MET A 361 33.90 -29.79 -18.77
CA MET A 361 33.18 -31.04 -18.99
C MET A 361 34.04 -32.02 -19.81
N PRO A 362 34.14 -33.31 -19.43
CA PRO A 362 34.38 -34.33 -20.42
C PRO A 362 33.10 -34.46 -21.26
N ARG A 363 33.22 -34.15 -22.56
CA ARG A 363 32.20 -34.51 -23.55
C ARG A 363 32.03 -36.03 -23.48
N ARG A 364 30.81 -36.48 -23.18
CA ARG A 364 30.43 -37.89 -23.38
C ARG A 364 30.55 -38.21 -24.88
N ILE A 365 31.37 -39.21 -25.20
CA ILE A 365 31.31 -39.97 -26.46
C ILE A 365 30.29 -41.08 -26.23
#